data_AF-A0A847NYC3-F1
#
_entry.id   AF-A0A847NYC3-F1
#
_cell.length_a   1.000
_cell.length_b   1.000
_cell.length_c   1.000
_cell.angle_alpha   90.00
_cell.angle_beta   90.00
_cell.angle_gamma   90.00
#
_symmetry.space_group_name_H-M   'P 1'
#
loop_
_entity.id
_entity.type
_entity.pdbx_description
1 polymer ?
#
loop_
_entity_poly.entity_id
_entity_poly.type
_entity_poly.pdbx_seq_one_letter_code
_entity_poly.pdbx_strand_id
1 'polypeptide(L)'
;MRPVFLFMIIACLITISSAAQKGSRAVTQTLKTEGYLKKCIPVSINIQGFMDENSGMCNKVILFFEDSRDQVIITTMEDYSAKDSKHGAKKMVFREPAESAYLLSQFEAQQISKVCRTLVKVLEAFDESLEKGKWDRCQGLDSYLLRFLKGFNFLISCASNNTVSLIPAKHCPDSIYGIAVDLPKLEARINHWKTDAQSRTKLHTVLKELLYQCRIWQRDLSQQNQNQDIMINERFIKAMNIFIKIYLEDNYK
;
A
#
# COMPACT_ATOMS: atom_id res chain seq x y z
N MET A 1 51.36 -29.54 17.17
CA MET A 1 50.89 -28.59 16.13
C MET A 1 49.37 -28.68 16.03
N ARG A 2 48.69 -27.62 15.55
CA ARG A 2 47.25 -27.58 15.21
C ARG A 2 47.00 -28.23 13.80
N PRO A 3 45.77 -28.31 13.24
CA PRO A 3 44.54 -28.99 13.73
C PRO A 3 43.75 -29.69 12.55
N VAL A 4 42.40 -29.62 12.59
CA VAL A 4 41.36 -29.88 11.55
C VAL A 4 40.93 -31.34 11.24
N PHE A 5 39.80 -31.81 11.79
CA PHE A 5 38.47 -31.72 11.16
C PHE A 5 37.39 -32.34 12.08
N LEU A 6 36.35 -31.57 12.41
CA LEU A 6 35.17 -32.02 13.15
C LEU A 6 33.95 -31.66 12.30
N PHE A 7 33.23 -32.66 11.77
CA PHE A 7 31.95 -32.44 11.09
C PHE A 7 30.83 -33.18 11.82
N MET A 8 29.74 -32.45 12.08
CA MET A 8 28.63 -32.90 12.92
C MET A 8 27.70 -33.84 12.14
N ILE A 9 27.50 -35.05 12.66
CA ILE A 9 26.31 -35.88 12.38
C ILE A 9 25.69 -36.32 13.72
N ILE A 10 25.15 -35.36 14.48
CA ILE A 10 24.21 -35.63 15.58
C ILE A 10 23.22 -34.45 15.66
N ALA A 11 21.97 -34.67 15.24
CA ALA A 11 20.75 -34.00 15.74
C ALA A 11 19.52 -34.38 14.88
N CYS A 12 19.14 -35.66 14.89
CA CYS A 12 17.76 -36.04 14.56
C CYS A 12 17.15 -36.67 15.83
N LEU A 13 15.89 -36.33 16.12
CA LEU A 13 15.05 -36.91 17.19
C LEU A 13 15.50 -36.70 18.65
N ILE A 14 15.31 -35.47 19.17
CA ILE A 14 14.68 -35.30 20.51
C ILE A 14 13.49 -34.35 20.42
N THR A 15 12.33 -34.97 20.33
CA THR A 15 11.07 -34.67 21.04
C THR A 15 10.82 -33.24 21.56
N ILE A 16 9.89 -32.54 20.90
CA ILE A 16 8.75 -31.80 21.49
C ILE A 16 8.99 -31.12 22.86
N SER A 17 9.65 -29.95 22.91
CA SER A 17 9.41 -28.93 23.95
C SER A 17 10.14 -27.58 23.67
N SER A 18 9.66 -26.77 22.72
CA SER A 18 10.02 -25.32 22.66
C SER A 18 9.08 -24.42 21.83
N ALA A 19 7.93 -24.93 21.37
CA ALA A 19 7.00 -24.18 20.51
C ALA A 19 6.43 -22.89 21.14
N ALA A 20 6.53 -22.72 22.46
CA ALA A 20 5.98 -21.58 23.19
C ALA A 20 6.80 -20.26 23.11
N GLN A 21 8.09 -20.30 22.77
CA GLN A 21 8.95 -19.09 22.87
C GLN A 21 9.15 -18.29 21.57
N LYS A 22 8.88 -18.85 20.38
CA LYS A 22 9.03 -18.10 19.11
C LYS A 22 7.86 -17.13 18.83
N GLY A 23 6.68 -17.36 19.40
CA GLY A 23 5.53 -16.46 19.22
C GLY A 23 5.73 -15.08 19.87
N SER A 24 6.38 -15.01 21.03
CA SER A 24 6.49 -13.77 21.82
C SER A 24 7.33 -12.69 21.12
N ARG A 25 8.50 -13.03 20.55
CA ARG A 25 9.38 -12.02 19.90
C ARG A 25 8.78 -11.44 18.63
N ALA A 26 8.20 -12.28 17.76
CA ALA A 26 7.55 -11.81 16.53
C ALA A 26 6.38 -10.88 16.86
N VAL A 27 5.44 -11.32 17.70
CA VAL A 27 4.28 -10.51 18.12
C VAL A 27 4.71 -9.21 18.83
N THR A 28 5.77 -9.24 19.64
CA THR A 28 6.29 -8.01 20.29
C THR A 28 6.94 -7.05 19.30
N GLN A 29 7.57 -7.53 18.21
CA GLN A 29 8.05 -6.66 17.13
C GLN A 29 6.90 -6.08 16.31
N THR A 30 5.88 -6.88 15.98
CA THR A 30 4.69 -6.40 15.25
C THR A 30 3.94 -5.32 16.06
N LEU A 31 3.66 -5.57 17.34
CA LEU A 31 2.99 -4.60 18.22
C LEU A 31 3.79 -3.31 18.43
N LYS A 32 5.13 -3.40 18.55
CA LYS A 32 5.99 -2.20 18.64
C LYS A 32 6.04 -1.41 17.33
N THR A 33 6.06 -2.09 16.19
CA THR A 33 5.99 -1.41 14.88
C THR A 33 4.62 -0.79 14.64
N GLU A 34 3.51 -1.46 14.95
CA GLU A 34 2.16 -0.87 14.89
C GLU A 34 2.00 0.36 15.80
N GLY A 35 2.46 0.29 17.04
CA GLY A 35 2.44 1.43 17.97
C GLY A 35 3.34 2.60 17.56
N TYR A 36 4.43 2.33 16.85
CA TYR A 36 5.29 3.36 16.25
C TYR A 36 4.65 3.97 15.00
N LEU A 37 4.11 3.13 14.11
CA LEU A 37 3.42 3.53 12.90
C LEU A 37 2.19 4.41 13.20
N LYS A 38 1.40 4.08 14.23
CA LYS A 38 0.28 4.94 14.69
C LYS A 38 0.71 6.33 15.18
N LYS A 39 2.00 6.56 15.52
CA LYS A 39 2.54 7.90 15.83
C LYS A 39 3.11 8.62 14.61
N CYS A 40 3.58 7.89 13.60
CA CYS A 40 4.20 8.47 12.41
C CYS A 40 3.19 8.81 11.30
N ILE A 41 2.13 8.01 11.16
CA ILE A 41 1.14 8.09 10.08
C ILE A 41 -0.05 8.95 10.53
N PRO A 42 -0.43 10.02 9.79
CA PRO A 42 -1.50 10.92 10.20
C PRO A 42 -2.92 10.36 10.02
N VAL A 43 -3.13 9.41 9.10
CA VAL A 43 -4.39 8.66 8.89
C VAL A 43 -4.03 7.28 8.34
N SER A 44 -4.57 6.22 8.91
CA SER A 44 -4.41 4.85 8.40
C SER A 44 -5.63 4.40 7.59
N ILE A 45 -5.38 4.00 6.35
CA ILE A 45 -6.29 3.10 5.60
C ILE A 45 -5.54 1.79 5.41
N ASN A 46 -6.20 0.66 5.63
CA ASN A 46 -5.70 -0.65 5.22
C ASN A 46 -6.37 -1.05 3.90
N ILE A 47 -5.57 -1.41 2.91
CA ILE A 47 -6.03 -1.82 1.57
C ILE A 47 -5.52 -3.23 1.32
N GLN A 48 -6.43 -4.20 1.27
CA GLN A 48 -6.11 -5.62 1.14
C GLN A 48 -6.65 -6.12 -0.21
N GLY A 49 -5.74 -6.40 -1.15
CA GLY A 49 -6.08 -7.07 -2.41
C GLY A 49 -6.03 -8.58 -2.27
N PHE A 50 -6.98 -9.25 -2.90
CA PHE A 50 -7.07 -10.70 -3.02
C PHE A 50 -6.83 -11.06 -4.48
N MET A 51 -5.89 -11.97 -4.72
CA MET A 51 -5.54 -12.45 -6.05
C MET A 51 -6.32 -13.74 -6.33
N ASP A 52 -6.83 -13.91 -7.55
CA ASP A 52 -7.23 -15.21 -8.04
C ASP A 52 -5.97 -16.01 -8.44
N GLU A 53 -5.85 -17.21 -7.89
CA GLU A 53 -4.68 -18.08 -8.09
C GLU A 53 -4.56 -18.57 -9.55
N ASN A 54 -5.68 -18.60 -10.30
CA ASN A 54 -5.71 -19.11 -11.67
C ASN A 54 -5.32 -18.05 -12.71
N SER A 55 -5.87 -16.83 -12.60
CA SER A 55 -5.58 -15.72 -13.51
C SER A 55 -4.37 -14.87 -13.11
N GLY A 56 -3.94 -14.93 -11.85
CA GLY A 56 -2.93 -14.03 -11.30
C GLY A 56 -3.41 -12.56 -11.20
N MET A 57 -4.72 -12.33 -11.28
CA MET A 57 -5.34 -11.00 -11.23
C MET A 57 -5.95 -10.70 -9.86
N CYS A 58 -5.98 -9.42 -9.48
CA CYS A 58 -6.70 -9.01 -8.28
C CYS A 58 -8.22 -9.01 -8.57
N ASN A 59 -8.96 -9.89 -7.89
CA ASN A 59 -10.40 -10.06 -8.09
C ASN A 59 -11.25 -9.27 -7.09
N LYS A 60 -10.64 -8.82 -5.99
CA LYS A 60 -11.33 -8.18 -4.86
C LYS A 60 -10.34 -7.36 -4.04
N VAL A 61 -10.78 -6.17 -3.64
CA VAL A 61 -10.06 -5.30 -2.70
C VAL A 61 -10.96 -4.96 -1.52
N ILE A 62 -10.43 -5.07 -0.30
CA ILE A 62 -11.08 -4.63 0.92
C ILE A 62 -10.37 -3.37 1.44
N LEU A 63 -11.15 -2.32 1.65
CA LEU A 63 -10.75 -1.05 2.24
C LEU A 63 -11.30 -0.95 3.67
N PHE A 64 -10.39 -0.78 4.62
CA PHE A 64 -10.71 -0.44 6.01
C PHE A 64 -10.29 1.01 6.26
N PHE A 65 -11.26 1.85 6.61
CA PHE A 65 -11.03 3.26 6.92
C PHE A 65 -10.95 3.44 8.44
N GLU A 66 -9.81 3.94 8.93
CA GLU A 66 -9.57 4.23 10.36
C GLU A 66 -9.67 2.97 11.27
N ASP A 67 -9.76 3.15 12.60
CA ASP A 67 -10.02 2.05 13.55
C ASP A 67 -11.51 1.61 13.54
N SER A 68 -12.20 1.76 12.41
CA SER A 68 -13.60 1.34 12.25
C SER A 68 -13.70 -0.12 11.80
N ARG A 69 -14.84 -0.77 12.12
CA ARG A 69 -15.19 -2.09 11.59
C ARG A 69 -15.89 -2.02 10.23
N ASP A 70 -16.16 -0.82 9.74
CA ASP A 70 -16.80 -0.62 8.45
C ASP A 70 -15.82 -1.02 7.35
N GLN A 71 -16.23 -1.96 6.51
CA GLN A 71 -15.46 -2.40 5.35
C GLN A 71 -16.16 -1.99 4.06
N VAL A 72 -15.37 -1.49 3.13
CA VAL A 72 -15.77 -1.25 1.74
C VAL A 72 -15.04 -2.29 0.89
N ILE A 73 -15.76 -2.95 0.01
CA ILE A 73 -15.26 -4.04 -0.79
C ILE A 73 -15.56 -3.72 -2.24
N ILE A 74 -14.49 -3.63 -3.02
CA ILE A 74 -14.50 -3.39 -4.46
C ILE A 74 -14.22 -4.73 -5.14
N THR A 75 -14.97 -5.10 -6.18
CA THR A 75 -14.70 -6.28 -7.00
C THR A 75 -14.87 -5.93 -8.48
N THR A 76 -14.67 -6.89 -9.39
CA THR A 76 -14.86 -6.67 -10.82
C THR A 76 -16.33 -6.63 -11.28
N MET A 77 -17.30 -6.93 -10.39
CA MET A 77 -18.72 -7.15 -10.79
C MET A 77 -19.76 -6.71 -9.73
N GLU A 78 -19.46 -6.85 -8.44
CA GLU A 78 -20.37 -6.45 -7.35
C GLU A 78 -19.62 -5.74 -6.22
N ASP A 79 -19.92 -4.46 -6.04
CA ASP A 79 -19.36 -3.63 -5.00
C ASP A 79 -20.24 -3.63 -3.75
N TYR A 80 -19.63 -3.56 -2.58
CA TYR A 80 -20.40 -3.54 -1.33
C TYR A 80 -19.74 -2.78 -0.21
N SER A 81 -20.57 -2.09 0.58
CA SER A 81 -20.18 -1.61 1.90
C SER A 81 -20.88 -2.45 2.96
N ALA A 82 -20.15 -2.89 3.97
CA ALA A 82 -20.70 -3.49 5.17
C ALA A 82 -20.38 -2.58 6.35
N LYS A 83 -21.42 -2.16 7.05
CA LYS A 83 -21.31 -1.32 8.25
C LYS A 83 -21.82 -2.07 9.47
N ASP A 84 -21.05 -2.05 10.56
CA ASP A 84 -21.49 -2.63 11.84
C ASP A 84 -22.52 -1.70 12.48
N SER A 85 -23.70 -2.24 12.79
CA SER A 85 -24.76 -1.52 13.51
C SER A 85 -25.11 -2.23 14.82
N LYS A 86 -25.84 -1.53 15.71
CA LYS A 86 -26.37 -2.11 16.95
C LYS A 86 -27.32 -3.31 16.73
N HIS A 87 -27.76 -3.54 15.49
CA HIS A 87 -28.64 -4.64 15.10
C HIS A 87 -27.97 -5.63 14.13
N GLY A 88 -26.63 -5.63 14.06
CA GLY A 88 -25.83 -6.48 13.17
C GLY A 88 -25.26 -5.74 11.96
N ALA A 89 -24.55 -6.46 11.09
CA ALA A 89 -23.89 -5.90 9.93
C ALA A 89 -24.89 -5.57 8.81
N LYS A 90 -24.96 -4.30 8.39
CA LYS A 90 -25.76 -3.87 7.23
C LYS A 90 -24.90 -3.90 5.98
N LYS A 91 -25.15 -4.88 5.09
CA LYS A 91 -24.58 -4.91 3.73
C LYS A 91 -25.42 -4.03 2.79
N MET A 92 -24.78 -3.12 2.07
CA MET A 92 -25.34 -2.40 0.92
C MET A 92 -24.53 -2.80 -0.30
N VAL A 93 -25.23 -3.23 -1.37
CA VAL A 93 -24.61 -3.68 -2.62
C VAL A 93 -24.82 -2.61 -3.69
N PHE A 94 -23.76 -2.31 -4.42
CA PHE A 94 -23.75 -1.43 -5.59
C PHE A 94 -23.47 -2.34 -6.79
N ARG A 95 -24.39 -2.35 -7.74
CA ARG A 95 -24.30 -3.14 -8.97
C ARG A 95 -24.18 -2.21 -10.15
N GLU A 96 -23.29 -2.55 -11.04
CA GLU A 96 -22.98 -1.76 -12.23
C GLU A 96 -23.56 -2.45 -13.47
N PRO A 97 -24.07 -1.71 -14.45
CA PRO A 97 -24.41 -2.28 -15.74
C PRO A 97 -23.13 -2.74 -16.45
N ALA A 98 -23.17 -3.90 -17.12
CA ALA A 98 -21.99 -4.46 -17.79
C ALA A 98 -21.38 -3.53 -18.85
N GLU A 99 -22.17 -2.61 -19.39
CA GLU A 99 -21.77 -1.58 -20.36
C GLU A 99 -20.82 -0.53 -19.76
N SER A 100 -20.88 -0.27 -18.44
CA SER A 100 -19.99 0.68 -17.75
C SER A 100 -18.83 0.04 -17.02
N ALA A 101 -18.65 -1.29 -17.09
CA ALA A 101 -17.68 -2.04 -16.27
C ALA A 101 -16.18 -1.77 -16.56
N TYR A 102 -15.86 -0.79 -17.41
CA TYR A 102 -14.50 -0.29 -17.68
C TYR A 102 -14.28 1.15 -17.18
N LEU A 103 -15.29 1.72 -16.52
CA LEU A 103 -15.36 3.10 -16.05
C LEU A 103 -15.56 3.07 -14.54
N LEU A 104 -15.01 4.03 -13.81
CA LEU A 104 -15.22 4.07 -12.37
C LEU A 104 -16.67 4.46 -12.08
N SER A 105 -17.38 3.67 -11.29
CA SER A 105 -18.70 4.09 -10.82
C SER A 105 -18.61 5.20 -9.79
N GLN A 106 -19.74 5.87 -9.54
CA GLN A 106 -19.80 6.90 -8.51
C GLN A 106 -19.43 6.37 -7.12
N PHE A 107 -19.72 5.10 -6.83
CA PHE A 107 -19.35 4.49 -5.55
C PHE A 107 -17.84 4.36 -5.43
N GLU A 108 -17.19 3.74 -6.41
CA GLU A 108 -15.73 3.54 -6.46
C GLU A 108 -14.97 4.85 -6.44
N ALA A 109 -15.38 5.82 -7.27
CA ALA A 109 -14.83 7.16 -7.32
C ALA A 109 -14.84 7.86 -5.95
N GLN A 110 -15.90 7.69 -5.16
CA GLN A 110 -15.95 8.19 -3.78
C GLN A 110 -14.95 7.49 -2.85
N GLN A 111 -14.72 6.18 -3.01
CA GLN A 111 -13.75 5.45 -2.19
C GLN A 111 -12.32 5.80 -2.58
N ILE A 112 -12.02 5.82 -3.88
CA ILE A 112 -10.75 6.27 -4.45
C ILE A 112 -10.44 7.69 -3.97
N SER A 113 -11.41 8.61 -3.97
CA SER A 113 -11.25 9.97 -3.43
C SER A 113 -10.90 9.99 -1.92
N LYS A 114 -11.47 9.10 -1.09
CA LYS A 114 -11.07 8.94 0.33
C LYS A 114 -9.65 8.38 0.45
N VAL A 115 -9.30 7.40 -0.38
CA VAL A 115 -7.97 6.77 -0.38
C VAL A 115 -6.91 7.78 -0.80
N CYS A 116 -7.14 8.54 -1.88
CA CYS A 116 -6.29 9.64 -2.33
C CYS A 116 -6.13 10.75 -1.26
N ARG A 117 -7.16 11.04 -0.44
CA ARG A 117 -7.02 11.97 0.69
C ARG A 117 -6.06 11.47 1.76
N THR A 118 -5.99 10.16 1.98
CA THR A 118 -4.99 9.56 2.88
C THR A 118 -3.60 9.57 2.25
N LEU A 119 -3.48 9.26 0.96
CA LEU A 119 -2.23 9.37 0.22
C LEU A 119 -1.63 10.78 0.32
N VAL A 120 -2.45 11.83 0.10
CA VAL A 120 -2.01 13.23 0.21
C VAL A 120 -1.41 13.52 1.59
N LYS A 121 -2.12 13.18 2.68
CA LYS A 121 -1.62 13.40 4.06
C LYS A 121 -0.31 12.64 4.34
N VAL A 122 -0.17 11.44 3.79
CA VAL A 122 1.01 10.58 3.96
C VAL A 122 2.21 11.13 3.18
N LEU A 123 1.99 11.56 1.93
CA LEU A 123 3.01 12.21 1.10
C LEU A 123 3.45 13.54 1.71
N GLU A 124 2.52 14.37 2.20
CA GLU A 124 2.83 15.62 2.91
C GLU A 124 3.67 15.37 4.18
N ALA A 125 3.30 14.37 4.98
CA ALA A 125 4.06 13.99 6.18
C ALA A 125 5.44 13.41 5.84
N PHE A 126 5.57 12.70 4.71
CA PHE A 126 6.83 12.13 4.23
C PHE A 126 7.76 13.21 3.71
N ASP A 127 7.24 14.16 2.92
CA ASP A 127 7.95 15.33 2.41
C ASP A 127 8.48 16.23 3.54
N GLU A 128 7.62 16.58 4.50
CA GLU A 128 7.98 17.36 5.70
C GLU A 128 9.03 16.65 6.57
N SER A 129 9.10 15.32 6.50
CA SER A 129 10.11 14.53 7.21
C SER A 129 11.42 14.42 6.41
N LEU A 130 11.34 14.33 5.09
CA LEU A 130 12.46 14.27 4.16
C LEU A 130 13.24 15.60 4.13
N GLU A 131 12.53 16.74 4.04
CA GLU A 131 13.11 18.09 4.12
C GLU A 131 13.84 18.31 5.46
N LYS A 132 13.24 17.89 6.57
CA LYS A 132 13.74 18.13 7.94
C LYS A 132 14.71 17.06 8.44
N GLY A 133 15.07 16.08 7.61
CA GLY A 133 15.95 14.96 8.01
C GLY A 133 15.41 14.13 9.17
N LYS A 134 14.09 14.01 9.33
CA LYS A 134 13.41 13.21 10.37
C LYS A 134 13.43 11.73 9.99
N TRP A 135 14.61 11.14 9.88
CA TRP A 135 14.83 9.85 9.23
C TRP A 135 14.02 8.68 9.80
N ASP A 136 13.84 8.62 11.13
CA ASP A 136 13.06 7.53 11.75
C ASP A 136 11.56 7.63 11.36
N ARG A 137 11.05 8.86 11.20
CA ARG A 137 9.70 9.09 10.67
C ARG A 137 9.61 8.78 9.18
N CYS A 138 10.64 9.11 8.40
CA CYS A 138 10.75 8.64 7.00
C CYS A 138 10.73 7.10 6.93
N GLN A 139 11.41 6.42 7.85
CA GLN A 139 11.45 4.95 7.93
C GLN A 139 10.07 4.35 8.23
N GLY A 140 9.34 4.92 9.20
CA GLY A 140 7.95 4.54 9.48
C GLY A 140 7.04 4.76 8.26
N LEU A 141 7.09 5.94 7.66
CA LEU A 141 6.26 6.31 6.51
C LEU A 141 6.59 5.49 5.25
N ASP A 142 7.86 5.17 4.99
CA ASP A 142 8.31 4.33 3.87
C ASP A 142 7.67 2.93 3.92
N SER A 143 7.71 2.30 5.10
CA SER A 143 7.13 0.96 5.32
C SER A 143 5.61 0.93 5.10
N TYR A 144 4.92 2.02 5.43
CA TYR A 144 3.50 2.19 5.16
C TYR A 144 3.24 2.49 3.68
N LEU A 145 4.00 3.40 3.08
CA LEU A 145 3.80 3.85 1.71
C LEU A 145 4.00 2.72 0.70
N LEU A 146 4.95 1.80 0.91
CA LEU A 146 5.07 0.58 0.12
C LEU A 146 3.77 -0.27 0.12
N ARG A 147 3.22 -0.53 1.31
CA ARG A 147 1.98 -1.31 1.47
C ARG A 147 0.78 -0.58 0.85
N PHE A 148 0.72 0.73 1.07
CA PHE A 148 -0.32 1.60 0.53
C PHE A 148 -0.29 1.61 -1.00
N LEU A 149 0.87 1.80 -1.63
CA LEU A 149 1.01 1.81 -3.09
C LEU A 149 0.61 0.46 -3.71
N LYS A 150 0.99 -0.66 -3.09
CA LYS A 150 0.57 -2.01 -3.52
C LYS A 150 -0.96 -2.14 -3.49
N GLY A 151 -1.57 -1.83 -2.36
CA GLY A 151 -3.03 -1.89 -2.22
C GLY A 151 -3.75 -0.90 -3.15
N PHE A 152 -3.18 0.28 -3.37
CA PHE A 152 -3.73 1.29 -4.28
C PHE A 152 -3.72 0.81 -5.74
N ASN A 153 -2.66 0.12 -6.17
CA ASN A 153 -2.61 -0.52 -7.48
C ASN A 153 -3.72 -1.55 -7.67
N PHE A 154 -3.92 -2.41 -6.66
CA PHE A 154 -5.00 -3.40 -6.66
C PHE A 154 -6.37 -2.71 -6.70
N LEU A 155 -6.59 -1.66 -5.90
CA LEU A 155 -7.85 -0.90 -5.88
C LEU A 155 -8.22 -0.40 -7.28
N ILE A 156 -7.28 0.23 -7.97
CA ILE A 156 -7.55 0.78 -9.31
C ILE A 156 -7.69 -0.31 -10.36
N SER A 157 -6.93 -1.41 -10.27
CA SER A 157 -7.04 -2.53 -11.22
C SER A 157 -8.40 -3.25 -11.10
N CYS A 158 -8.90 -3.46 -9.87
CA CYS A 158 -10.27 -3.96 -9.68
C CYS A 158 -11.31 -2.96 -10.18
N ALA A 159 -11.21 -1.69 -9.76
CA ALA A 159 -12.27 -0.71 -10.00
C ALA A 159 -12.44 -0.28 -11.47
N SER A 160 -11.36 -0.38 -12.27
CA SER A 160 -11.47 -0.11 -13.72
C SER A 160 -11.61 -1.37 -14.56
N ASN A 161 -11.69 -2.54 -13.92
CA ASN A 161 -11.63 -3.88 -14.55
C ASN A 161 -10.50 -3.98 -15.61
N ASN A 162 -9.42 -3.25 -15.38
CA ASN A 162 -8.41 -2.98 -16.40
C ASN A 162 -7.11 -3.72 -16.05
N THR A 163 -6.58 -4.43 -17.03
CA THR A 163 -5.31 -5.17 -16.92
C THR A 163 -4.09 -4.24 -16.89
N VAL A 164 -4.27 -2.94 -17.19
CA VAL A 164 -3.25 -1.89 -17.03
C VAL A 164 -3.02 -1.62 -15.54
N SER A 165 -2.11 -2.40 -14.96
CA SER A 165 -1.55 -2.14 -13.63
C SER A 165 -0.89 -0.77 -13.59
N LEU A 166 -1.31 0.09 -12.65
CA LEU A 166 -0.68 1.40 -12.40
C LEU A 166 0.80 1.29 -12.01
N ILE A 167 1.20 0.13 -11.50
CA ILE A 167 2.56 -0.18 -11.08
C ILE A 167 3.04 -1.38 -11.88
N PRO A 168 4.09 -1.25 -12.72
CA PRO A 168 4.68 -2.40 -13.40
C PRO A 168 5.10 -3.46 -12.37
N ALA A 169 4.73 -4.73 -12.55
CA ALA A 169 4.93 -5.80 -11.56
C ALA A 169 6.39 -5.91 -11.06
N LYS A 170 7.37 -5.59 -11.92
CA LYS A 170 8.80 -5.48 -11.56
C LYS A 170 9.11 -4.52 -10.40
N HIS A 171 8.28 -3.49 -10.18
CA HIS A 171 8.48 -2.47 -9.15
C HIS A 171 7.73 -2.81 -7.85
N CYS A 172 6.56 -3.44 -7.94
CA CYS A 172 5.84 -3.96 -6.78
C CYS A 172 5.57 -5.45 -6.93
N PRO A 173 6.61 -6.30 -6.78
CA PRO A 173 6.46 -7.73 -6.98
C PRO A 173 5.64 -8.40 -5.87
N ASP A 174 5.41 -9.67 -6.13
CA ASP A 174 5.13 -10.73 -5.17
C ASP A 174 6.37 -10.99 -4.27
N SER A 175 6.33 -12.02 -3.41
CA SER A 175 7.26 -12.23 -2.28
C SER A 175 7.24 -11.14 -1.18
N ILE A 176 6.97 -9.87 -1.52
CA ILE A 176 6.59 -8.83 -0.53
C ILE A 176 5.20 -9.12 0.10
N TYR A 177 4.62 -10.29 -0.17
CA TYR A 177 3.53 -10.87 0.62
C TYR A 177 3.95 -11.28 2.04
N GLY A 178 5.24 -11.26 2.35
CA GLY A 178 5.70 -11.29 3.74
C GLY A 178 5.20 -10.07 4.52
N ILE A 179 4.45 -10.31 5.60
CA ILE A 179 4.07 -9.29 6.60
C ILE A 179 5.32 -8.61 7.21
N ALA A 180 6.48 -9.25 7.11
CA ALA A 180 7.78 -8.64 7.37
C ALA A 180 8.13 -7.58 6.30
N VAL A 181 8.23 -6.34 6.74
CA VAL A 181 9.00 -5.31 6.05
C VAL A 181 10.40 -5.84 5.78
N ASP A 182 10.87 -5.79 4.54
CA ASP A 182 12.26 -6.08 4.17
C ASP A 182 13.15 -4.96 4.71
N LEU A 183 13.52 -5.10 6.00
CA LEU A 183 14.28 -4.12 6.76
C LEU A 183 15.59 -3.72 6.05
N PRO A 184 16.40 -4.66 5.52
CA PRO A 184 17.58 -4.30 4.71
C PRO A 184 17.27 -3.39 3.52
N LYS A 185 16.24 -3.69 2.70
CA LYS A 185 15.89 -2.83 1.55
C LYS A 185 15.33 -1.46 1.97
N LEU A 186 14.63 -1.41 3.10
CA LEU A 186 14.10 -0.16 3.66
C LEU A 186 15.22 0.70 4.29
N GLU A 187 16.16 0.08 5.00
CA GLU A 187 17.34 0.77 5.52
C GLU A 187 18.23 1.29 4.37
N ALA A 188 18.37 0.52 3.29
CA ALA A 188 19.06 0.96 2.07
C ALA A 188 18.41 2.23 1.47
N ARG A 189 17.07 2.27 1.28
CA ARG A 189 16.34 3.48 0.84
C ARG A 189 16.63 4.69 1.71
N ILE A 190 16.45 4.52 3.02
CA ILE A 190 16.63 5.60 3.99
C ILE A 190 18.08 6.08 4.01
N ASN A 191 19.06 5.18 3.87
CA ASN A 191 20.47 5.55 3.82
C ASN A 191 20.84 6.26 2.52
N HIS A 192 20.32 5.84 1.38
CA HIS A 192 20.51 6.53 0.10
C HIS A 192 19.99 7.97 0.14
N TRP A 193 18.78 8.21 0.67
CA TRP A 193 18.22 9.58 0.80
C TRP A 193 18.93 10.45 1.86
N LYS A 194 19.61 9.82 2.84
CA LYS A 194 20.50 10.51 3.77
C LYS A 194 21.77 11.00 3.06
N THR A 195 22.42 10.12 2.30
CA THR A 195 23.76 10.36 1.73
C THR A 195 23.74 11.10 0.41
N ASP A 196 22.78 10.84 -0.48
CA ASP A 196 22.67 11.48 -1.78
C ASP A 196 21.64 12.62 -1.77
N ALA A 197 22.16 13.86 -1.85
CA ALA A 197 21.32 15.04 -1.96
C ALA A 197 20.60 15.13 -3.32
N GLN A 198 21.13 14.51 -4.38
CA GLN A 198 20.54 14.51 -5.71
C GLN A 198 19.30 13.60 -5.77
N SER A 199 19.37 12.37 -5.26
CA SER A 199 18.20 11.49 -5.13
C SER A 199 17.11 12.10 -4.26
N ARG A 200 17.47 12.68 -3.10
CA ARG A 200 16.54 13.39 -2.23
C ARG A 200 15.82 14.54 -2.95
N THR A 201 16.55 15.32 -3.76
CA THR A 201 15.98 16.41 -4.57
C THR A 201 15.06 15.90 -5.69
N LYS A 202 15.44 14.81 -6.38
CA LYS A 202 14.60 14.15 -7.38
C LYS A 202 13.30 13.65 -6.75
N LEU A 203 13.40 12.92 -5.64
CA LEU A 203 12.26 12.38 -4.88
C LEU A 203 11.30 13.48 -4.43
N HIS A 204 11.83 14.56 -3.86
CA HIS A 204 11.06 15.74 -3.47
C HIS A 204 10.29 16.34 -4.66
N THR A 205 10.94 16.54 -5.81
CA THR A 205 10.30 17.07 -7.02
C THR A 205 9.12 16.21 -7.48
N VAL A 206 9.30 14.88 -7.57
CA VAL A 206 8.22 13.99 -8.04
C VAL A 206 7.13 13.78 -6.99
N LEU A 207 7.45 13.94 -5.71
CA LEU A 207 6.47 13.95 -4.62
C LEU A 207 5.56 15.18 -4.74
N LYS A 208 6.10 16.39 -4.93
CA LYS A 208 5.30 17.61 -5.15
C LYS A 208 4.39 17.49 -6.38
N GLU A 209 4.89 16.92 -7.48
CA GLU A 209 4.07 16.67 -8.69
C GLU A 209 2.95 15.66 -8.41
N LEU A 210 3.24 14.54 -7.74
CA LEU A 210 2.21 13.57 -7.36
C LEU A 210 1.16 14.18 -6.42
N LEU A 211 1.57 14.99 -5.44
CA LEU A 211 0.64 15.75 -4.58
C LEU A 211 -0.25 16.70 -5.38
N TYR A 212 0.31 17.39 -6.37
CA TYR A 212 -0.45 18.28 -7.25
C TYR A 212 -1.50 17.50 -8.07
N GLN A 213 -1.11 16.41 -8.73
CA GLN A 213 -2.05 15.57 -9.48
C GLN A 213 -3.10 14.89 -8.59
N CYS A 214 -2.74 14.45 -7.36
CA CYS A 214 -3.70 13.94 -6.38
C CYS A 214 -4.79 14.98 -6.06
N ARG A 215 -4.41 16.25 -5.88
CA ARG A 215 -5.33 17.35 -5.55
C ARG A 215 -6.18 17.79 -6.75
N ILE A 216 -5.65 17.71 -7.97
CA ILE A 216 -6.45 17.87 -9.20
C ILE A 216 -7.49 16.76 -9.27
N TRP A 217 -7.07 15.49 -9.23
CA TRP A 217 -7.99 14.38 -9.42
C TRP A 217 -9.06 14.29 -8.32
N GLN A 218 -8.73 14.62 -7.06
CA GLN A 218 -9.74 14.77 -6.00
C GLN A 218 -10.79 15.85 -6.31
N ARG A 219 -10.41 16.95 -6.96
CA ARG A 219 -11.32 18.00 -7.42
C ARG A 219 -12.19 17.49 -8.55
N ASP A 220 -11.60 16.87 -9.56
CA ASP A 220 -12.32 16.28 -10.70
C ASP A 220 -13.40 15.29 -10.19
N LEU A 221 -13.02 14.36 -9.31
CA LEU A 221 -13.92 13.39 -8.67
C LEU A 221 -15.01 14.03 -7.80
N SER A 222 -14.83 15.28 -7.34
CA SER A 222 -15.83 16.02 -6.56
C SER A 222 -16.79 16.87 -7.41
N GLN A 223 -16.45 17.11 -8.68
CA GLN A 223 -17.22 17.92 -9.62
C GLN A 223 -18.02 17.07 -10.63
N GLN A 224 -17.71 15.78 -10.73
CA GLN A 224 -18.47 14.79 -11.50
C GLN A 224 -19.90 14.65 -10.96
N ASN A 225 -20.90 14.92 -11.81
CA ASN A 225 -22.31 14.70 -11.51
C ASN A 225 -22.64 13.20 -11.51
N GLN A 226 -23.79 12.81 -10.93
CA GLN A 226 -24.24 11.42 -10.77
C GLN A 226 -24.29 10.56 -12.05
N ASN A 227 -24.24 11.17 -13.25
CA ASN A 227 -24.49 10.51 -14.54
C ASN A 227 -23.34 10.75 -15.55
N GLN A 228 -22.10 10.95 -15.10
CA GLN A 228 -20.94 11.05 -15.99
C GLN A 228 -19.95 9.92 -15.76
N ASP A 229 -19.43 9.38 -16.85
CA ASP A 229 -18.46 8.29 -16.87
C ASP A 229 -17.10 8.78 -16.32
N ILE A 230 -16.69 8.22 -15.17
CA ILE A 230 -15.48 8.67 -14.48
C ILE A 230 -14.28 7.89 -14.99
N MET A 231 -13.57 8.48 -15.96
CA MET A 231 -12.26 7.96 -16.39
C MET A 231 -11.17 8.25 -15.34
N ILE A 232 -10.18 7.35 -15.23
CA ILE A 232 -8.98 7.59 -14.41
C ILE A 232 -8.16 8.72 -15.06
N ASN A 233 -7.72 9.69 -14.26
CA ASN A 233 -6.93 10.81 -14.74
C ASN A 233 -5.51 10.35 -15.18
N GLU A 234 -5.24 10.35 -16.49
CA GLU A 234 -3.95 9.91 -17.07
C GLU A 234 -2.73 10.68 -16.53
N ARG A 235 -2.88 11.97 -16.19
CA ARG A 235 -1.78 12.78 -15.64
C ARG A 235 -1.42 12.31 -14.24
N PHE A 236 -2.42 11.95 -13.44
CA PHE A 236 -2.21 11.28 -12.16
C PHE A 236 -1.52 9.91 -12.33
N ILE A 237 -1.96 9.07 -13.28
CA ILE A 237 -1.31 7.78 -13.58
C ILE A 237 0.18 7.99 -13.91
N LYS A 238 0.48 8.99 -14.77
CA LYS A 238 1.84 9.31 -15.20
C LYS A 238 2.71 9.82 -14.04
N ALA A 239 2.18 10.72 -13.21
CA ALA A 239 2.89 11.21 -12.02
C ALA A 239 3.13 10.09 -10.99
N MET A 240 2.16 9.22 -10.76
CA MET A 240 2.29 8.05 -9.89
C MET A 240 3.38 7.10 -10.39
N ASN A 241 3.39 6.78 -11.69
CA ASN A 241 4.43 5.94 -12.30
C ASN A 241 5.83 6.54 -12.15
N ILE A 242 5.98 7.85 -12.40
CA ILE A 242 7.25 8.56 -12.25
C ILE A 242 7.69 8.58 -10.77
N PHE A 243 6.77 8.85 -9.84
CA PHE A 243 7.04 8.82 -8.41
C PHE A 243 7.55 7.46 -7.97
N ILE A 244 6.82 6.38 -8.28
CA ILE A 244 7.18 5.01 -7.90
C ILE A 244 8.50 4.61 -8.52
N LYS A 245 8.74 4.98 -9.79
CA LYS A 245 10.00 4.74 -10.47
C LYS A 245 11.17 5.33 -9.68
N ILE A 246 11.15 6.63 -9.35
CA ILE A 246 12.24 7.26 -8.57
C ILE A 246 12.31 6.73 -7.12
N TYR A 247 11.17 6.52 -6.48
CA TYR A 247 11.07 6.00 -5.12
C TYR A 247 11.70 4.60 -4.96
N LEU A 248 11.69 3.79 -6.03
CA LEU A 248 12.15 2.40 -5.99
C LEU A 248 13.45 2.12 -6.78
N GLU A 249 13.67 2.71 -7.96
CA GLU A 249 14.83 2.40 -8.84
C GLU A 249 16.18 2.61 -8.17
N ASP A 250 16.27 3.57 -7.25
CA ASP A 250 17.51 3.95 -6.57
C ASP A 250 18.06 2.88 -5.59
N ASN A 251 17.46 1.69 -5.53
CA ASN A 251 17.76 0.62 -4.56
C ASN A 251 17.98 -0.77 -5.17
N TYR A 252 17.94 -0.88 -6.49
CA TYR A 252 18.05 -2.14 -7.24
C TYR A 252 19.27 -2.15 -8.19
N LYS A 253 20.34 -1.46 -7.80
CA LYS A 253 21.65 -1.47 -8.46
C LYS A 253 22.70 -2.07 -7.53
#